data_AF-A0A2K9NMV4-F1
#
_entry.id   AF-A0A2K9NMV4-F1
#
_cell.length_a   1.000
_cell.length_b   1.000
_cell.length_c   1.000
_cell.angle_alpha   90.00
_cell.angle_beta   90.00
_cell.angle_gamma   90.00
#
_symmetry.space_group_name_H-M   'P 1'
#
loop_
_entity.id
_entity.type
_entity.pdbx_description
1 polymer ?
#
loop_
_entity_poly.entity_id
_entity_poly.type
_entity_poly.pdbx_seq_one_letter_code
_entity_poly.pdbx_strand_id
1 'polypeptide(L)'
;MKSFIAIVSLFALITAQAATVSAKALLGIESRIEMQREALKEKLNNFDTDDITEGKIVAAIVNSVEEKLAQAEEGLNSIASDEQLTEENVDAINKILDESEKLIEEI
;
A
#
# COMPACT_ATOMS: atom_id res chain seq x y z
N MET A 1 -28.74 -20.50 49.83
CA MET A 1 -28.23 -19.27 49.19
C MET A 1 -26.98 -19.67 48.44
N LYS A 2 -27.07 -20.00 47.14
CA LYS A 2 -26.83 -19.10 45.98
C LYS A 2 -25.52 -18.29 46.07
N SER A 3 -24.46 -18.80 45.46
CA SER A 3 -23.33 -18.02 44.89
C SER A 3 -22.80 -18.83 43.71
N PHE A 4 -23.37 -18.68 42.51
CA PHE A 4 -23.02 -17.72 41.45
C PHE A 4 -21.60 -17.86 40.89
N ILE A 5 -21.62 -18.27 39.63
CA ILE A 5 -20.58 -18.56 38.65
C ILE A 5 -19.71 -17.33 38.36
N ALA A 6 -18.39 -17.51 38.26
CA ALA A 6 -17.50 -16.56 37.60
C ALA A 6 -16.83 -17.25 36.40
N ILE A 7 -17.57 -17.38 35.30
CA ILE A 7 -16.97 -17.58 33.97
C ILE A 7 -16.64 -16.17 33.49
N VAL A 8 -15.44 -15.70 33.82
CA VAL A 8 -14.92 -14.46 33.25
C VAL A 8 -14.52 -14.77 31.82
N SER A 9 -15.28 -14.18 30.91
CA SER A 9 -15.22 -14.34 29.46
C SER A 9 -13.81 -14.16 28.91
N LEU A 10 -13.22 -15.25 28.40
CA LEU A 10 -11.94 -15.28 27.68
C LEU A 10 -12.08 -14.77 26.22
N PHE A 11 -13.22 -14.20 25.85
CA PHE A 11 -13.52 -13.85 24.46
C PHE A 11 -13.19 -12.39 24.07
N ALA A 12 -12.75 -11.55 25.00
CA ALA A 12 -12.49 -10.13 24.72
C ALA A 12 -11.03 -9.78 24.38
N LEU A 13 -10.08 -10.72 24.54
CA LEU A 13 -8.64 -10.41 24.39
C LEU A 13 -8.07 -10.72 23.00
N ILE A 14 -8.80 -11.45 22.15
CA ILE A 14 -8.32 -11.80 20.80
C ILE A 14 -8.64 -10.69 19.79
N THR A 15 -9.71 -9.92 20.00
CA THR A 15 -10.17 -8.89 19.06
C THR A 15 -9.26 -7.65 19.02
N ALA A 16 -8.55 -7.34 20.12
CA ALA A 16 -7.70 -6.17 20.19
C ALA A 16 -6.41 -6.30 19.35
N GLN A 17 -5.87 -7.52 19.21
CA GLN A 17 -4.62 -7.78 18.48
C GLN A 17 -4.83 -7.75 16.96
N ALA A 18 -5.98 -8.23 16.46
CA ALA A 18 -6.33 -8.19 15.03
C ALA A 18 -6.52 -6.76 14.52
N ALA A 19 -7.20 -5.90 15.30
CA ALA A 19 -7.41 -4.49 14.96
C ALA A 19 -6.12 -3.65 14.97
N THR A 20 -5.11 -4.01 15.79
CA THR A 20 -3.81 -3.30 15.81
C THR A 20 -2.86 -3.75 14.71
N VAL A 21 -2.94 -5.01 14.26
CA VAL A 21 -2.27 -5.45 13.04
C VAL A 21 -2.89 -4.74 11.82
N SER A 22 -4.18 -4.42 11.90
CA SER A 22 -4.94 -3.87 10.78
C SER A 22 -4.55 -2.45 10.35
N ALA A 23 -4.61 -1.49 11.27
CA ALA A 23 -4.29 -0.10 10.96
C ALA A 23 -2.80 0.10 10.59
N LYS A 24 -1.89 -0.70 11.16
CA LYS A 24 -0.45 -0.56 10.90
C LYS A 24 -0.06 -1.00 9.48
N ALA A 25 -0.73 -2.03 8.94
CA ALA A 25 -0.50 -2.48 7.57
C ALA A 25 -1.00 -1.45 6.55
N LEU A 26 -2.20 -0.89 6.78
CA LEU A 26 -2.80 0.16 5.94
C LEU A 26 -1.93 1.43 5.92
N LEU A 27 -1.55 1.93 7.11
CA LEU A 27 -0.64 3.09 7.23
C LEU A 27 0.71 2.85 6.56
N GLY A 28 1.21 1.60 6.58
CA GLY A 28 2.44 1.21 5.90
C GLY A 28 2.32 1.32 4.38
N ILE A 29 1.21 0.85 3.81
CA ILE A 29 0.93 0.95 2.37
C ILE A 29 0.77 2.41 1.94
N GLU A 30 -0.02 3.21 2.66
CA GLU A 30 -0.20 4.65 2.40
C GLU A 30 1.15 5.38 2.36
N SER A 31 1.99 5.11 3.37
CA SER A 31 3.34 5.70 3.42
C SER A 31 4.21 5.26 2.24
N ARG A 32 4.11 4.01 1.77
CA ARG A 32 4.87 3.53 0.61
C ARG A 32 4.42 4.19 -0.69
N ILE A 33 3.12 4.36 -0.88
CA ILE A 33 2.56 5.09 -2.04
C ILE A 33 3.14 6.51 -2.09
N GLU A 34 3.11 7.22 -0.97
CA GLU A 34 3.64 8.58 -0.89
C GLU A 34 5.15 8.65 -1.13
N MET A 35 5.92 7.72 -0.57
CA MET A 35 7.36 7.63 -0.83
C MET A 35 7.67 7.41 -2.32
N GLN A 36 6.90 6.57 -3.00
CA GLN A 36 7.09 6.33 -4.44
C GLN A 36 6.71 7.54 -5.29
N ARG A 37 5.67 8.30 -4.91
CA ARG A 37 5.35 9.58 -5.57
C ARG A 37 6.48 10.58 -5.48
N GLU A 38 7.04 10.77 -4.29
CA GLU A 38 8.16 11.70 -4.11
C GLU A 38 9.43 11.19 -4.81
N ALA A 39 9.69 9.87 -4.82
CA ALA A 39 10.80 9.29 -5.57
C ALA A 39 10.66 9.50 -7.09
N LEU A 40 9.46 9.26 -7.65
CA LEU A 40 9.16 9.53 -9.07
C LEU A 40 9.40 11.01 -9.40
N LYS A 41 8.90 11.91 -8.57
CA LYS A 41 9.08 13.35 -8.73
C LYS A 41 10.54 13.77 -8.64
N GLU A 42 11.32 13.18 -7.73
CA GLU A 42 12.77 13.41 -7.64
C GLU A 42 13.49 12.96 -8.92
N LYS A 43 13.18 11.76 -9.41
CA LYS A 43 13.72 11.23 -10.67
C LYS A 43 13.41 12.17 -11.84
N LEU A 44 12.16 12.62 -11.95
CA LEU A 44 11.73 13.53 -13.02
C LEU A 44 12.34 14.93 -12.94
N ASN A 45 12.55 15.46 -11.73
CA ASN A 45 13.22 16.75 -11.56
C ASN A 45 14.70 16.69 -11.97
N ASN A 46 15.32 15.52 -11.85
CA ASN A 46 16.71 15.29 -12.24
C ASN A 46 16.85 14.73 -13.67
N PHE A 47 15.73 14.40 -14.32
CA PHE A 47 15.72 13.88 -15.68
C PHE A 47 15.87 15.05 -16.67
N ASP A 48 16.98 15.05 -17.40
CA ASP A 48 17.31 16.03 -18.41
C ASP A 48 17.81 15.30 -19.66
N THR A 49 17.06 15.40 -20.75
CA THR A 49 17.45 14.84 -22.04
C THR A 49 16.94 15.71 -23.19
N ASP A 50 17.78 15.87 -24.21
CA ASP A 50 17.41 16.49 -25.47
C ASP A 50 16.89 15.45 -26.49
N ASP A 51 16.93 14.15 -26.16
CA ASP A 51 16.46 13.08 -27.03
C ASP A 51 14.94 12.87 -26.87
N ILE A 52 14.20 13.18 -27.92
CA ILE A 52 12.74 13.02 -27.98
C ILE A 52 12.30 11.57 -27.76
N THR A 53 13.11 10.59 -28.15
CA THR A 53 12.84 9.16 -27.96
C THR A 53 12.94 8.79 -26.49
N GLU A 54 14.01 9.23 -25.83
CA GLU A 54 14.22 8.99 -24.40
C GLU A 54 13.12 9.66 -23.56
N GLY A 55 12.78 10.92 -23.87
CA GLY A 55 11.66 11.61 -23.22
C GLY A 55 10.31 10.90 -23.39
N LYS A 56 10.05 10.27 -24.54
CA LYS A 56 8.83 9.46 -24.76
C LYS A 56 8.84 8.15 -23.97
N ILE A 57 9.99 7.52 -23.84
CA ILE A 57 10.14 6.30 -23.04
C ILE A 57 9.86 6.63 -21.58
N VAL A 58 10.49 7.68 -21.04
CA VAL A 58 10.23 8.11 -19.65
C VAL A 58 8.78 8.50 -19.44
N ALA A 59 8.15 9.22 -20.36
CA ALA A 59 6.71 9.53 -20.25
C ALA A 59 5.83 8.25 -20.19
N ALA A 60 6.18 7.20 -20.94
CA ALA A 60 5.47 5.93 -20.87
C ALA A 60 5.69 5.20 -19.54
N ILE A 61 6.91 5.25 -19.00
CA ILE A 61 7.22 4.69 -17.68
C ILE A 61 6.45 5.45 -16.59
N VAL A 62 6.44 6.79 -16.62
CA VAL A 62 5.70 7.64 -15.68
C VAL A 62 4.22 7.28 -15.65
N ASN A 63 3.57 7.18 -16.83
CA ASN A 63 2.17 6.78 -16.89
C ASN A 63 1.95 5.39 -16.27
N SER A 64 2.86 4.44 -16.52
CA SER A 64 2.77 3.09 -15.95
C SER A 64 2.94 3.08 -14.43
N VAL A 65 3.81 3.94 -13.89
CA VAL A 65 3.97 4.15 -12.44
C VAL A 65 2.70 4.74 -11.85
N GLU A 66 2.15 5.81 -12.44
CA GLU A 66 0.92 6.45 -11.98
C GLU A 66 -0.27 5.49 -11.98
N GLU A 67 -0.43 4.67 -13.03
CA GLU A 67 -1.46 3.63 -13.10
C GLU A 67 -1.32 2.61 -11.96
N LYS A 68 -0.10 2.17 -11.65
CA LYS A 68 0.15 1.24 -10.54
C LYS A 68 -0.12 1.87 -9.18
N LEU A 69 0.29 3.11 -8.96
CA LEU A 69 0.00 3.83 -7.73
C LEU A 69 -1.51 4.00 -7.54
N ALA A 70 -2.26 4.32 -8.61
CA ALA A 70 -3.71 4.39 -8.58
C ALA A 70 -4.36 3.02 -8.27
N GLN A 71 -3.85 1.93 -8.83
CA GLN A 71 -4.32 0.57 -8.50
C GLN A 71 -4.05 0.19 -7.04
N ALA A 72 -2.88 0.57 -6.51
CA ALA A 72 -2.53 0.35 -5.11
C ALA A 72 -3.47 1.13 -4.17
N GLU A 73 -3.78 2.39 -4.50
CA GLU A 73 -4.75 3.21 -3.76
C GLU A 73 -6.17 2.66 -3.86
N GLU A 74 -6.60 2.19 -5.03
CA GLU A 74 -7.92 1.58 -5.19
C GLU A 74 -8.02 0.28 -4.38
N GLY A 75 -6.98 -0.56 -4.41
CA GLY A 75 -6.89 -1.76 -3.60
C GLY A 75 -6.96 -1.45 -2.11
N LEU A 76 -6.22 -0.42 -1.67
CA LEU A 76 -6.27 0.07 -0.29
C LEU A 76 -7.65 0.58 0.10
N ASN A 77 -8.28 1.43 -0.73
CA ASN A 77 -9.61 1.98 -0.48
C ASN A 77 -10.71 0.91 -0.50
N SER A 78 -10.49 -0.20 -1.22
CA SER A 78 -11.41 -1.33 -1.28
C SER A 78 -11.41 -2.16 0.02
N ILE A 79 -10.39 -1.98 0.88
CA ILE A 79 -10.33 -2.56 2.22
C ILE A 79 -11.11 -1.62 3.16
N ALA A 80 -12.44 -1.79 3.18
CA ALA A 80 -13.36 -0.96 3.95
C ALA A 80 -13.64 -1.51 5.37
N SER A 81 -13.18 -2.74 5.67
CA SER A 81 -13.33 -3.37 6.98
C SER A 81 -12.14 -4.27 7.35
N ASP A 82 -11.96 -4.52 8.65
CA ASP A 82 -10.93 -5.43 9.17
C ASP A 82 -11.03 -6.86 8.58
N GLU A 83 -12.21 -7.28 8.16
CA GLU A 83 -12.46 -8.60 7.55
C GLU A 83 -11.88 -8.71 6.13
N GLN A 84 -11.76 -7.57 5.43
CA GLN A 84 -11.14 -7.50 4.11
C GLN A 84 -9.62 -7.28 4.20
N LEU A 85 -9.09 -6.99 5.39
CA LEU A 85 -7.66 -6.87 5.58
C LEU A 85 -7.01 -8.25 5.75
N THR A 86 -7.01 -8.98 4.65
CA THR A 86 -6.32 -10.27 4.55
C THR A 86 -4.87 -10.05 4.12
N GLU A 87 -4.01 -11.01 4.49
CA GLU A 87 -2.63 -11.06 4.00
C GLU A 87 -2.58 -11.06 2.47
N GLU A 88 -3.51 -11.77 1.82
CA GLU A 88 -3.64 -11.79 0.35
C GLU A 88 -3.90 -10.41 -0.27
N ASN A 89 -4.80 -9.62 0.32
CA ASN A 89 -5.11 -8.28 -0.19
C ASN A 89 -3.92 -7.32 0.02
N VAL A 90 -3.27 -7.41 1.17
CA VAL A 90 -2.06 -6.62 1.48
C VAL A 90 -0.91 -7.00 0.55
N ASP A 91 -0.70 -8.29 0.30
CA ASP A 91 0.34 -8.79 -0.61
C ASP A 91 0.08 -8.40 -2.06
N ALA A 92 -1.18 -8.39 -2.50
CA ALA A 92 -1.54 -7.92 -3.84
C ALA A 92 -1.17 -6.45 -4.03
N ILE A 93 -1.48 -5.60 -3.04
CA ILE A 93 -1.10 -4.17 -3.08
C ILE A 93 0.42 -4.02 -3.03
N ASN A 94 1.10 -4.75 -2.14
CA ASN A 94 2.56 -4.70 -2.04
C ASN A 94 3.24 -5.11 -3.36
N LYS A 95 2.73 -6.12 -4.06
CA LYS A 95 3.26 -6.53 -5.36
C LYS A 95 3.13 -5.42 -6.40
N ILE A 96 1.99 -4.71 -6.43
CA ILE A 96 1.80 -3.56 -7.33
C ILE A 96 2.82 -2.46 -7.02
N LEU A 97 3.05 -2.19 -5.73
CA LEU A 97 4.05 -1.22 -5.29
C LEU A 97 5.48 -1.66 -5.64
N ASP A 98 5.82 -2.94 -5.51
CA ASP A 98 7.14 -3.44 -5.90
C ASP A 98 7.37 -3.34 -7.42
N GLU A 99 6.32 -3.53 -8.23
CA GLU A 99 6.38 -3.32 -9.67
C GLU A 99 6.53 -1.83 -10.04
N SER A 100 5.84 -0.95 -9.31
CA SER A 100 5.96 0.51 -9.44
C SER A 100 7.37 0.99 -9.09
N GLU A 101 7.95 0.47 -8.01
CA GLU A 101 9.31 0.81 -7.57
C GLU A 101 10.36 0.49 -8.65
N LYS A 102 10.27 -0.69 -9.27
CA LYS A 102 11.18 -1.09 -10.36
C LYS A 102 11.08 -0.14 -11.55
N LEU A 103 9.87 0.30 -11.90
CA LEU A 103 9.68 1.25 -12.99
C LEU A 103 10.28 2.62 -12.65
N ILE A 104 10.18 3.08 -11.40
CA ILE A 104 10.82 4.32 -10.94
C ILE A 104 12.35 4.21 -11.03
N GLU A 105 12.92 3.03 -10.76
CA GLU A 105 14.36 2.78 -10.89
C GLU A 105 14.86 2.82 -12.35
N GLU A 106 13.98 2.61 -13.33
CA GLU A 106 14.27 2.66 -14.76
C GLU A 106 14.31 4.09 -15.34
N ILE A 107 13.87 5.10 -14.59
CA ILE A 107 13.99 6.54 -14.91
C ILE A 107 15.36 7.07 -14.44
#